data_AF-A0A3N9N417-F1
#
_entry.id   AF-A0A3N9N417-F1
#
_cell.length_a   1.000
_cell.length_b   1.000
_cell.length_c   1.000
_cell.angle_alpha   90.00
_cell.angle_beta   90.00
_cell.angle_gamma   90.00
#
_symmetry.space_group_name_H-M   'P 1'
#
loop_
_entity.id
_entity.type
_entity.pdbx_description
1 polymer ?
#
loop_
_entity_poly.entity_id
_entity_poly.type
_entity_poly.pdbx_seq_one_letter_code
_entity_poly.pdbx_strand_id
1 'polypeptide(L)'
;MARVKIAETAGINREGEYVQVSLQTDVKTSDIVAVNERTGESIYCQTDTESISNLVEKDLLHIVFPVSVEAGGERSYILVPSSDGTPPETDLSVSGEGLELIIENEYYRADLTRSAQTEAKNHASGQLRELINKVDFEQVLYRTENRMHWAPNFQKANLRYYTTIAGWDNPVLYRLKKGPYLVRTERQDKAPAHPEILLTASYDFYA
;
A
#
# COMPACT_ATOMS: atom_id res chain seq x y z
N MET A 1 20.31 -0.67 -14.53
CA MET A 1 19.48 -0.65 -13.31
C MET A 1 20.14 0.22 -12.23
N ALA A 2 19.44 0.50 -11.13
CA ALA A 2 19.78 1.54 -10.16
C ALA A 2 20.49 0.99 -8.92
N ARG A 3 21.22 1.88 -8.23
CA ARG A 3 21.79 1.67 -6.90
C ARG A 3 20.93 2.40 -5.88
N VAL A 4 20.54 1.71 -4.81
CA VAL A 4 19.70 2.25 -3.73
C VAL A 4 20.54 2.31 -2.47
N LYS A 5 20.58 3.48 -1.83
CA LYS A 5 21.23 3.68 -0.52
C LYS A 5 20.16 4.04 0.50
N ILE A 6 20.16 3.33 1.61
CA ILE A 6 19.20 3.50 2.71
C ILE A 6 19.99 3.85 3.95
N ALA A 7 19.54 4.90 4.65
CA ALA A 7 20.15 5.39 5.86
C ALA A 7 19.10 5.50 6.97
N GLU A 8 19.40 4.93 8.13
CA GLU A 8 18.61 5.09 9.33
C GLU A 8 19.10 6.35 10.05
N THR A 9 18.20 7.30 10.32
CA THR A 9 18.56 8.64 10.86
C THR A 9 17.91 8.96 12.20
N ALA A 10 17.00 8.13 12.68
CA ALA A 10 16.29 8.31 13.95
C ALA A 10 17.02 7.65 15.13
N GLY A 11 18.10 6.89 14.87
CA GLY A 11 18.89 6.22 15.90
C GLY A 11 18.21 4.98 16.47
N ILE A 12 17.33 4.33 15.71
CA ILE A 12 16.66 3.09 16.10
C ILE A 12 16.96 1.96 15.14
N ASN A 13 17.09 0.74 15.64
CA ASN A 13 17.26 -0.42 14.78
C ASN A 13 15.98 -0.65 13.96
N ARG A 14 16.17 -0.88 12.66
CA ARG A 14 15.12 -1.20 11.69
C ARG A 14 15.35 -2.65 11.28
N GLU A 15 14.44 -3.54 11.64
CA GLU A 15 14.54 -4.96 11.31
C GLU A 15 13.31 -5.36 10.50
N GLY A 16 13.53 -5.91 9.30
CA GLY A 16 12.44 -6.36 8.44
C GLY A 16 11.53 -5.26 7.90
N GLU A 17 11.95 -3.99 7.92
CA GLU A 17 11.14 -2.90 7.37
C GLU A 17 11.15 -2.92 5.84
N TYR A 18 10.07 -2.47 5.22
CA TYR A 18 9.95 -2.44 3.77
C TYR A 18 10.35 -1.08 3.20
N VAL A 19 11.11 -1.12 2.11
CA VAL A 19 11.37 0.07 1.29
C VAL A 19 10.62 -0.03 -0.03
N GLN A 20 10.04 1.10 -0.45
CA GLN A 20 9.48 1.26 -1.79
C GLN A 20 10.39 2.15 -2.63
N VAL A 21 10.79 1.67 -3.80
CA VAL A 21 11.58 2.42 -4.78
C VAL A 21 10.78 2.49 -6.07
N SER A 22 10.69 3.68 -6.66
CA SER A 22 10.07 3.87 -7.97
C SER A 22 11.10 4.39 -8.95
N LEU A 23 11.22 3.75 -10.11
CA LEU A 23 12.18 4.12 -11.14
C LEU A 23 11.56 4.06 -12.53
N GLN A 24 11.91 5.03 -13.38
CA GLN A 24 11.54 5.00 -14.78
C GLN A 24 12.50 4.08 -15.53
N THR A 25 11.96 3.12 -16.28
CA THR A 25 12.76 2.10 -16.95
C THR A 25 12.17 1.75 -18.32
N ASP A 26 13.04 1.40 -19.25
CA ASP A 26 12.73 0.72 -20.52
C ASP A 26 12.82 -0.81 -20.39
N VAL A 27 13.35 -1.30 -19.25
CA VAL A 27 13.45 -2.73 -18.96
C VAL A 27 12.08 -3.30 -18.62
N LYS A 28 11.60 -4.23 -19.45
CA LYS A 28 10.29 -4.91 -19.33
C LYS A 28 10.26 -6.09 -18.36
N THR A 29 11.29 -6.26 -17.53
CA THR A 29 11.37 -7.42 -16.63
C THR A 29 10.62 -7.14 -15.33
N SER A 30 9.79 -8.10 -14.90
CA SER A 30 9.17 -8.10 -13.58
C SER A 30 10.12 -8.62 -12.50
N ASP A 31 11.17 -9.34 -12.88
CA ASP A 31 11.89 -10.15 -11.92
C ASP A 31 13.19 -9.45 -11.55
N ILE A 32 13.15 -8.79 -10.38
CA ILE A 32 14.24 -7.99 -9.85
C ILE A 32 14.63 -8.55 -8.49
N VAL A 33 15.92 -8.53 -8.22
CA VAL A 33 16.45 -8.78 -6.88
C VAL A 33 17.27 -7.57 -6.42
N ALA A 34 17.25 -7.30 -5.12
CA ALA A 34 18.12 -6.34 -4.47
C ALA A 34 19.34 -7.08 -3.92
N VAL A 35 20.52 -6.80 -4.47
CA VAL A 35 21.78 -7.40 -4.03
C VAL A 35 22.45 -6.47 -3.02
N ASN A 36 22.63 -6.93 -1.79
CA ASN A 36 23.34 -6.17 -0.76
C ASN A 36 24.81 -6.00 -1.16
N GLU A 37 25.28 -4.76 -1.31
CA GLU A 37 26.65 -4.47 -1.78
C GLU A 37 27.74 -5.01 -0.84
N ARG A 38 27.43 -5.18 0.46
CA ARG A 38 28.41 -5.62 1.46
C ARG A 38 28.48 -7.15 1.55
N THR A 39 27.33 -7.83 1.54
CA THR A 39 27.25 -9.28 1.78
C THR A 39 27.15 -10.09 0.50
N GLY A 40 26.74 -9.47 -0.62
CA GLY A 40 26.41 -10.16 -1.87
C GLY A 40 25.10 -10.96 -1.82
N GLU A 41 24.35 -10.84 -0.72
CA GLU A 41 23.07 -11.51 -0.54
C GLU A 41 22.00 -10.91 -1.46
N SER A 42 21.27 -11.78 -2.16
CA SER A 42 20.16 -11.41 -3.02
C SER A 42 18.84 -11.50 -2.27
N ILE A 43 18.07 -10.42 -2.32
CA ILE A 43 16.73 -10.31 -1.73
C ILE A 43 15.72 -10.26 -2.88
N TYR A 44 14.68 -11.08 -2.82
CA TYR A 44 13.55 -11.00 -3.76
C TYR A 44 12.95 -9.59 -3.72
N CYS A 45 12.57 -9.04 -4.87
CA CYS A 45 11.77 -7.81 -4.92
C CYS A 45 10.39 -8.11 -5.46
N GLN A 46 9.37 -7.64 -4.76
CA GLN A 46 8.04 -7.50 -5.34
C GLN A 46 8.05 -6.31 -6.29
N THR A 47 7.60 -6.50 -7.52
CA THR A 47 7.55 -5.44 -8.54
C THR A 47 6.15 -5.21 -9.05
N ASP A 48 5.91 -3.98 -9.51
CA ASP A 48 4.69 -3.58 -10.19
C ASP A 48 5.03 -2.49 -11.21
N THR A 49 4.39 -2.54 -12.37
CA THR A 49 4.73 -1.65 -13.50
C THR A 49 3.51 -0.85 -13.91
N GLU A 50 3.66 0.48 -13.98
CA GLU A 50 2.65 1.40 -14.47
C GLU A 50 3.13 2.10 -15.75
N SER A 51 2.40 1.93 -16.85
CA SER A 51 2.73 2.61 -18.10
C SER A 51 2.43 4.10 -18.02
N ILE A 52 3.43 4.92 -18.30
CA ILE A 52 3.30 6.38 -18.30
C ILE A 52 2.77 6.80 -19.67
N SER A 53 1.46 7.07 -19.74
CA SER A 53 0.71 7.24 -20.99
C SER A 53 1.08 8.43 -21.88
N ASN A 54 2.04 9.29 -21.49
CA ASN A 54 2.26 10.57 -22.18
C ASN A 54 3.68 10.88 -22.67
N LEU A 55 4.72 10.11 -22.36
CA LEU A 55 6.09 10.41 -22.83
C LEU A 55 6.97 9.14 -22.90
N VAL A 56 7.28 8.70 -24.13
CA VAL A 56 8.33 7.70 -24.46
C VAL A 56 8.02 6.28 -23.93
N GLU A 57 8.59 5.25 -24.55
CA GLU A 57 8.51 3.82 -24.15
C GLU A 57 9.17 3.54 -22.78
N LYS A 58 8.81 4.31 -21.75
CA LYS A 58 9.31 4.14 -20.38
C LYS A 58 8.13 3.87 -19.47
N ASP A 59 8.23 2.77 -18.74
CA ASP A 59 7.30 2.43 -17.69
C ASP A 59 7.83 2.93 -16.34
N LEU A 60 6.91 3.20 -15.41
CA LEU A 60 7.24 3.40 -14.01
C LEU A 60 7.24 2.04 -13.32
N LEU A 61 8.40 1.63 -12.85
CA LEU A 61 8.60 0.37 -12.12
C LEU A 61 8.67 0.67 -10.62
N HIS A 62 7.72 0.12 -9.89
CA HIS A 62 7.67 0.11 -8.43
C HIS A 62 8.30 -1.18 -7.91
N ILE A 63 9.12 -1.06 -6.89
CA ILE A 63 9.91 -2.15 -6.32
C ILE A 63 9.78 -2.09 -4.81
N VAL A 64 9.45 -3.21 -4.19
CA VAL A 64 9.33 -3.37 -2.74
C VAL A 64 10.17 -4.55 -2.28
N PHE A 65 10.99 -4.33 -1.25
CA PHE A 65 11.78 -5.38 -0.62
C PHE A 65 12.07 -5.05 0.84
N PRO A 66 12.27 -6.06 1.71
CA PRO A 66 12.59 -5.86 3.11
C PRO A 66 14.06 -5.47 3.30
N VAL A 67 14.34 -4.70 4.35
CA VAL A 67 15.68 -4.29 4.75
C VAL A 67 15.85 -4.32 6.26
N SER A 68 17.08 -4.58 6.69
CA SER A 68 17.49 -4.42 8.08
C SER A 68 18.68 -3.47 8.16
N VAL A 69 18.50 -2.38 8.92
CA VAL A 69 19.47 -1.31 9.09
C VAL A 69 19.64 -1.04 10.59
N GLU A 70 20.87 -1.09 11.07
CA GLU A 70 21.21 -0.75 12.45
C GLU A 70 20.96 0.75 12.72
N ALA A 71 20.75 1.11 13.98
CA ALA A 71 20.61 2.49 14.43
C ALA A 71 21.75 3.38 13.91
N GLY A 72 21.42 4.48 13.22
CA GLY A 72 22.39 5.38 12.61
C GLY A 72 23.22 4.76 11.46
N GLY A 73 22.86 3.56 11.03
CA GLY A 73 23.57 2.79 10.02
C GLY A 73 23.12 3.11 8.61
N GLU A 74 23.92 2.63 7.65
CA GLU A 74 23.59 2.70 6.23
C GLU A 74 23.73 1.31 5.58
N ARG A 75 22.91 1.06 4.56
CA ARG A 75 22.97 -0.12 3.70
C ARG A 75 22.78 0.30 2.24
N SER A 76 23.44 -0.40 1.34
CA SER A 76 23.35 -0.15 -0.10
C SER A 76 23.03 -1.43 -0.85
N TYR A 77 22.20 -1.29 -1.86
CA TYR A 77 21.70 -2.38 -2.69
C TYR A 77 21.84 -2.04 -4.17
N ILE A 78 22.19 -3.04 -4.98
CA ILE A 78 22.13 -2.95 -6.44
C ILE A 78 20.90 -3.70 -6.90
N LEU A 79 20.02 -3.03 -7.62
CA LEU A 79 18.87 -3.67 -8.25
C LEU A 79 19.33 -4.33 -9.54
N VAL A 80 19.07 -5.63 -9.71
CA VAL A 80 19.46 -6.38 -10.90
C VAL A 80 18.28 -7.22 -11.41
N PRO A 81 18.15 -7.40 -12.75
CA PRO A 81 17.22 -8.40 -13.27
C PRO A 81 17.67 -9.80 -12.83
N SER A 82 16.72 -10.67 -12.51
CA SER A 82 16.99 -12.05 -12.15
C SER A 82 15.89 -12.96 -12.67
N SER A 83 16.23 -14.07 -13.34
CA SER A 83 15.26 -15.10 -13.74
C SER A 83 14.86 -16.05 -12.62
N ASP A 84 15.55 -15.97 -11.48
CA ASP A 84 15.55 -17.02 -10.45
C ASP A 84 14.92 -16.54 -9.13
N GLY A 85 14.24 -15.38 -9.16
CA GLY A 85 13.56 -14.83 -8.00
C GLY A 85 12.31 -15.63 -7.65
N THR A 86 12.41 -16.53 -6.68
CA THR A 86 11.23 -17.19 -6.10
C THR A 86 10.61 -16.24 -5.07
N PRO A 87 9.31 -15.91 -5.18
CA PRO A 87 8.62 -15.14 -4.14
C PRO A 87 8.72 -15.88 -2.79
N PRO A 88 9.06 -15.19 -1.70
CA PRO A 88 9.06 -15.83 -0.39
C PRO A 88 7.63 -16.14 0.05
N GLU A 89 7.50 -17.12 0.92
CA GLU A 89 6.28 -17.29 1.71
C GLU A 89 6.24 -16.20 2.80
N THR A 90 5.13 -15.48 2.85
CA THR A 90 4.81 -14.53 3.92
C THR A 90 3.46 -14.89 4.51
N ASP A 91 3.17 -14.35 5.67
CA ASP A 91 1.89 -14.48 6.37
C ASP A 91 0.82 -13.47 5.90
N LEU A 92 1.18 -12.55 5.01
CA LEU A 92 0.26 -11.58 4.42
C LEU A 92 -0.80 -12.27 3.56
N SER A 93 -2.04 -12.18 4.01
CA SER A 93 -3.20 -12.82 3.40
C SER A 93 -4.26 -11.81 2.99
N VAL A 94 -5.00 -12.13 1.93
CA VAL A 94 -6.11 -11.32 1.43
C VAL A 94 -7.31 -12.23 1.18
N SER A 95 -8.45 -11.90 1.77
CA SER A 95 -9.72 -12.55 1.52
C SER A 95 -10.80 -11.54 1.15
N GLY A 96 -11.89 -12.02 0.53
CA GLY A 96 -12.94 -11.16 -0.02
C GLY A 96 -12.74 -10.80 -1.50
N GLU A 97 -13.62 -9.95 -2.02
CA GLU A 97 -13.69 -9.61 -3.43
C GLU A 97 -14.00 -8.12 -3.64
N GLY A 98 -13.52 -7.56 -4.75
CA GLY A 98 -13.72 -6.16 -5.07
C GLY A 98 -13.19 -5.26 -3.95
N LEU A 99 -14.03 -4.34 -3.49
CA LEU A 99 -13.74 -3.38 -2.42
C LEU A 99 -13.97 -3.96 -1.01
N GLU A 100 -14.59 -5.13 -0.90
CA GLU A 100 -14.93 -5.79 0.36
C GLU A 100 -13.81 -6.77 0.72
N LEU A 101 -12.69 -6.23 1.21
CA LEU A 101 -11.49 -7.01 1.51
C LEU A 101 -11.23 -7.12 3.01
N ILE A 102 -10.65 -8.24 3.40
CA ILE A 102 -9.96 -8.42 4.68
C ILE A 102 -8.50 -8.74 4.35
N ILE A 103 -7.58 -7.97 4.91
CA ILE A 103 -6.14 -8.09 4.70
C ILE A 103 -5.48 -8.26 6.06
N GLU A 104 -4.65 -9.29 6.22
CA GLU A 104 -4.23 -9.76 7.53
C GLU A 104 -2.86 -10.45 7.50
N ASN A 105 -2.05 -10.21 8.53
CA ASN A 105 -0.80 -10.91 8.84
C ASN A 105 -0.74 -11.22 10.35
N GLU A 106 0.39 -11.62 10.89
CA GLU A 106 0.54 -11.93 12.32
C GLU A 106 0.39 -10.70 13.23
N TYR A 107 0.63 -9.50 12.71
CA TYR A 107 0.64 -8.24 13.46
C TYR A 107 -0.69 -7.48 13.42
N TYR A 108 -1.46 -7.58 12.34
CA TYR A 108 -2.71 -6.85 12.20
C TYR A 108 -3.77 -7.57 11.38
N ARG A 109 -5.01 -7.11 11.53
CA ARG A 109 -6.13 -7.42 10.63
C ARG A 109 -6.82 -6.13 10.21
N ALA A 110 -6.81 -5.85 8.91
CA ALA A 110 -7.46 -4.71 8.28
C ALA A 110 -8.75 -5.16 7.59
N ASP A 111 -9.87 -4.52 7.94
CA ASP A 111 -11.19 -4.82 7.40
C ASP A 111 -11.69 -3.63 6.58
N LEU A 112 -11.87 -3.83 5.29
CA LEU A 112 -12.39 -2.86 4.32
C LEU A 112 -13.84 -3.19 3.91
N THR A 113 -14.44 -4.21 4.53
CA THR A 113 -15.83 -4.57 4.26
C THR A 113 -16.77 -3.54 4.85
N ARG A 114 -17.94 -3.40 4.24
CA ARG A 114 -19.01 -2.56 4.76
C ARG A 114 -19.49 -3.02 6.13
N SER A 115 -19.99 -2.07 6.90
CA SER A 115 -20.73 -2.36 8.11
C SER A 115 -22.09 -2.97 7.78
N ALA A 116 -22.31 -4.22 8.18
CA ALA A 116 -23.61 -4.88 8.06
C ALA A 116 -24.73 -4.21 8.88
N GLN A 117 -24.39 -3.35 9.85
CA GLN A 117 -25.33 -2.71 10.76
C GLN A 117 -25.66 -1.26 10.38
N THR A 118 -24.69 -0.51 9.86
CA THR A 118 -24.81 0.94 9.68
C THR A 118 -24.76 1.40 8.23
N GLU A 119 -24.38 0.52 7.30
CA GLU A 119 -24.21 0.85 5.89
C GLU A 119 -25.18 0.05 5.02
N ALA A 120 -25.61 0.65 3.91
CA ALA A 120 -26.55 0.01 3.01
C ALA A 120 -25.94 -1.22 2.32
N LYS A 121 -26.78 -2.17 1.87
CA LYS A 121 -26.34 -3.40 1.18
C LYS A 121 -25.67 -3.17 -0.18
N ASN A 122 -25.59 -1.95 -0.67
CA ASN A 122 -24.88 -1.57 -1.88
C ASN A 122 -23.65 -0.70 -1.58
N HIS A 123 -23.42 -0.36 -0.30
CA HIS A 123 -22.26 0.36 0.14
C HIS A 123 -21.05 -0.57 0.05
N ALA A 124 -20.10 -0.21 -0.80
CA ALA A 124 -18.81 -0.85 -0.94
C ALA A 124 -17.84 0.27 -1.31
N SER A 125 -17.38 1.00 -0.29
CA SER A 125 -16.47 2.14 -0.48
C SER A 125 -15.00 1.71 -0.51
N GLY A 126 -14.70 0.50 -0.03
CA GLY A 126 -13.33 0.00 0.17
C GLY A 126 -12.53 0.85 1.14
N GLN A 127 -13.20 1.59 2.03
CA GLN A 127 -12.56 2.30 3.11
C GLN A 127 -12.11 1.32 4.20
N LEU A 128 -10.92 1.53 4.77
CA LEU A 128 -10.54 0.89 6.01
C LEU A 128 -11.56 1.23 7.11
N ARG A 129 -12.34 0.22 7.50
CA ARG A 129 -13.38 0.31 8.53
C ARG A 129 -12.81 0.00 9.90
N GLU A 130 -11.99 -1.03 9.97
CA GLU A 130 -11.47 -1.58 11.22
C GLU A 130 -10.01 -1.99 11.02
N LEU A 131 -9.18 -1.71 12.02
CA LEU A 131 -7.82 -2.20 12.10
C LEU A 131 -7.64 -2.81 13.48
N ILE A 132 -7.33 -4.09 13.53
CA ILE A 132 -6.98 -4.79 14.77
C ILE A 132 -5.47 -4.86 14.82
N ASN A 133 -4.87 -4.33 15.88
CA ASN A 133 -3.47 -4.62 16.21
C ASN A 133 -3.44 -5.88 17.07
N LYS A 134 -2.69 -6.90 16.63
CA LYS A 134 -2.58 -8.20 17.30
C LYS A 134 -1.44 -8.26 18.31
N VAL A 135 -0.57 -7.25 18.33
CA VAL A 135 0.60 -7.19 19.21
C VAL A 135 0.16 -6.76 20.62
N ASP A 136 0.56 -7.56 21.61
CA ASP A 136 0.35 -7.42 23.07
C ASP A 136 -1.10 -7.49 23.59
N PHE A 137 -2.04 -6.83 22.93
CA PHE A 137 -3.47 -6.90 23.22
C PHE A 137 -4.19 -6.75 21.89
N GLU A 138 -5.12 -7.67 21.55
CA GLU A 138 -5.97 -7.58 20.35
C GLU A 138 -6.82 -6.30 20.37
N GLN A 139 -6.18 -5.18 20.09
CA GLN A 139 -6.74 -3.86 20.25
C GLN A 139 -7.39 -3.50 18.94
N VAL A 140 -8.72 -3.56 18.95
CA VAL A 140 -9.52 -3.01 17.88
C VAL A 140 -9.34 -1.49 17.90
N LEU A 141 -8.77 -0.94 16.85
CA LEU A 141 -8.74 0.48 16.58
C LEU A 141 -10.04 0.85 15.86
N TYR A 142 -11.11 1.06 16.63
CA TYR A 142 -12.43 1.44 16.13
C TYR A 142 -12.73 2.92 16.36
N ARG A 143 -13.76 3.40 15.66
CA ARG A 143 -14.26 4.77 15.73
C ARG A 143 -15.14 4.91 16.98
N THR A 144 -14.59 5.31 18.13
CA THR A 144 -15.35 5.56 19.36
C THR A 144 -16.07 6.91 19.31
N GLU A 145 -15.32 8.03 19.30
CA GLU A 145 -15.92 9.38 19.47
C GLU A 145 -15.17 10.49 18.70
N ASN A 146 -13.84 10.57 18.79
CA ASN A 146 -13.02 11.45 17.96
C ASN A 146 -12.66 10.74 16.65
N ARG A 147 -13.15 11.27 15.53
CA ARG A 147 -13.02 10.65 14.21
C ARG A 147 -11.54 10.64 13.82
N MET A 148 -10.87 9.49 13.92
CA MET A 148 -9.71 9.25 13.06
C MET A 148 -10.19 9.31 11.62
N HIS A 149 -9.73 10.32 10.90
CA HIS A 149 -10.10 10.56 9.51
C HIS A 149 -9.08 9.83 8.62
N TRP A 150 -9.41 8.60 8.24
CA TRP A 150 -8.61 7.79 7.31
C TRP A 150 -8.69 8.28 5.86
N ALA A 151 -9.47 9.33 5.60
CA ALA A 151 -9.75 9.85 4.27
C ALA A 151 -9.75 11.38 4.29
N PRO A 152 -9.17 12.04 3.28
CA PRO A 152 -9.28 13.48 3.14
C PRO A 152 -10.76 13.88 3.04
N ASN A 153 -11.09 14.99 3.68
CA ASN A 153 -12.40 15.60 3.66
C ASN A 153 -12.38 16.92 2.91
N PHE A 154 -13.50 17.24 2.26
CA PHE A 154 -13.72 18.55 1.64
C PHE A 154 -15.11 19.05 2.03
N GLN A 155 -15.25 20.37 2.11
CA GLN A 155 -16.48 21.02 2.52
C GLN A 155 -16.63 22.32 1.73
N LYS A 156 -17.83 22.56 1.20
CA LYS A 156 -18.17 23.85 0.61
C LYS A 156 -18.41 24.87 1.75
N ALA A 157 -17.95 26.11 1.57
CA ALA A 157 -18.05 27.17 2.58
C ALA A 157 -19.45 27.36 3.19
N ASN A 158 -20.51 27.07 2.43
CA ASN A 158 -21.91 27.24 2.86
C ASN A 158 -22.63 25.92 3.21
N LEU A 159 -21.92 24.80 3.28
CA LEU A 159 -22.49 23.53 3.72
C LEU A 159 -22.13 23.27 5.18
N ARG A 160 -23.04 22.67 5.92
CA ARG A 160 -22.84 22.31 7.34
C ARG A 160 -21.99 21.05 7.53
N TYR A 161 -21.91 20.20 6.50
CA TYR A 161 -21.27 18.89 6.58
C TYR A 161 -20.15 18.77 5.54
N TYR A 162 -19.10 18.06 5.92
CA TYR A 162 -18.00 17.69 5.02
C TYR A 162 -18.34 16.38 4.29
N THR A 163 -17.70 16.17 3.14
CA THR A 163 -17.78 14.94 2.34
C THR A 163 -16.42 14.25 2.33
N THR A 164 -16.45 12.91 2.26
CA THR A 164 -15.25 12.07 2.14
C THR A 164 -15.48 10.98 1.11
N ILE A 165 -14.40 10.44 0.54
CA ILE A 165 -14.43 9.27 -0.35
C ILE A 165 -15.02 8.01 0.32
N ALA A 166 -15.04 7.98 1.65
CA ALA A 166 -15.73 6.95 2.43
C ALA A 166 -17.22 6.82 2.11
N GLY A 167 -17.88 7.93 1.77
CA GLY A 167 -19.31 7.94 1.48
C GLY A 167 -19.64 7.58 0.03
N TRP A 168 -18.65 7.19 -0.78
CA TRP A 168 -18.87 6.84 -2.17
C TRP A 168 -19.20 5.36 -2.30
N ASP A 169 -20.34 5.07 -2.87
CA ASP A 169 -20.72 3.71 -3.25
C ASP A 169 -20.03 3.37 -4.59
N ASN A 170 -19.25 2.28 -4.62
CA ASN A 170 -18.71 1.71 -5.85
C ASN A 170 -17.93 2.73 -6.72
N PRO A 171 -16.82 3.29 -6.21
CA PRO A 171 -15.96 4.18 -6.98
C PRO A 171 -15.62 3.58 -8.35
N VAL A 172 -15.67 4.41 -9.39
CA VAL A 172 -15.51 4.01 -10.80
C VAL A 172 -14.22 3.24 -11.05
N LEU A 173 -13.11 3.65 -10.42
CA LEU A 173 -11.83 2.97 -10.53
C LEU A 173 -11.48 2.30 -9.21
N TYR A 174 -11.14 1.02 -9.31
CA TYR A 174 -10.57 0.22 -8.24
C TYR A 174 -9.42 -0.63 -8.79
N ARG A 175 -8.32 -0.69 -8.06
CA ARG A 175 -7.16 -1.53 -8.37
C ARG A 175 -6.72 -2.26 -7.10
N LEU A 176 -6.40 -3.53 -7.27
CA LEU A 176 -5.85 -4.38 -6.22
C LEU A 176 -4.53 -4.96 -6.73
N LYS A 177 -3.43 -4.55 -6.10
CA LYS A 177 -2.10 -5.09 -6.37
C LYS A 177 -1.74 -6.01 -5.21
N LYS A 178 -1.53 -7.29 -5.51
CA LYS A 178 -1.17 -8.32 -4.52
C LYS A 178 0.23 -8.82 -4.81
N GLY A 179 1.06 -8.85 -3.77
CA GLY A 179 2.32 -9.58 -3.79
C GLY A 179 2.69 -10.01 -2.38
N PRO A 180 3.82 -10.72 -2.23
CA PRO A 180 4.20 -11.34 -0.97
C PRO A 180 4.52 -10.30 0.12
N TYR A 181 5.03 -9.13 -0.23
CA TYR A 181 5.44 -8.12 0.74
C TYR A 181 4.45 -6.98 0.93
N LEU A 182 3.66 -6.69 -0.10
CA LEU A 182 2.75 -5.55 -0.13
C LEU A 182 1.46 -5.93 -0.84
N VAL A 183 0.35 -5.67 -0.17
CA VAL A 183 -0.96 -5.56 -0.79
C VAL A 183 -1.34 -4.08 -0.84
N ARG A 184 -1.55 -3.55 -2.04
CA ARG A 184 -2.04 -2.20 -2.25
C ARG A 184 -3.46 -2.22 -2.78
N THR A 185 -4.34 -1.52 -2.09
CA THR A 185 -5.67 -1.18 -2.58
C THR A 185 -5.63 0.26 -3.07
N GLU A 186 -6.26 0.54 -4.21
CA GLU A 186 -6.39 1.89 -4.74
C GLU A 186 -7.81 2.07 -5.26
N ARG A 187 -8.42 3.20 -4.95
CA ARG A 187 -9.70 3.62 -5.51
C ARG A 187 -9.67 5.07 -5.92
N GLN A 188 -10.35 5.37 -7.02
CA GLN A 188 -10.45 6.72 -7.54
C GLN A 188 -11.84 6.97 -8.10
N ASP A 189 -12.40 8.13 -7.78
CA ASP A 189 -13.60 8.63 -8.43
C ASP A 189 -13.71 10.15 -8.31
N LYS A 190 -14.63 10.71 -9.09
CA LYS A 190 -15.08 12.09 -8.94
C LYS A 190 -16.09 12.17 -7.80
N ALA A 191 -16.03 13.24 -7.02
CA ALA A 191 -17.04 13.49 -6.00
C ALA A 191 -18.43 13.62 -6.65
N PRO A 192 -19.45 12.85 -6.23
CA PRO A 192 -20.76 12.82 -6.92
C PRO A 192 -21.43 14.20 -7.04
N ALA A 193 -21.30 15.04 -6.01
CA ALA A 193 -21.85 16.40 -5.99
C ALA A 193 -20.87 17.48 -6.49
N HIS A 194 -19.61 17.11 -6.77
CA HIS A 194 -18.50 18.00 -7.11
C HIS A 194 -17.60 17.34 -8.16
N PRO A 195 -18.08 17.13 -9.40
CA PRO A 195 -17.36 16.36 -10.42
C PRO A 195 -16.03 16.99 -10.86
N GLU A 196 -15.77 18.24 -10.47
CA GLU A 196 -14.48 18.92 -10.58
C GLU A 196 -13.41 18.37 -9.61
N ILE A 197 -13.82 17.70 -8.53
CA ILE A 197 -12.93 17.09 -7.54
C ILE A 197 -12.76 15.61 -7.85
N LEU A 198 -11.55 15.22 -8.22
CA LEU A 198 -11.12 13.82 -8.30
C LEU A 198 -10.43 13.45 -6.98
N LEU A 199 -10.88 12.40 -6.29
CA LEU A 199 -10.15 11.85 -5.15
C LEU A 199 -9.62 10.47 -5.49
N THR A 200 -8.38 10.24 -5.06
CA THR A 200 -7.75 8.92 -5.00
C THR A 200 -7.51 8.59 -3.53
N ALA A 201 -7.76 7.34 -3.15
CA ALA A 201 -7.34 6.78 -1.87
C ALA A 201 -6.59 5.48 -2.11
N SER A 202 -5.47 5.31 -1.42
CA SER A 202 -4.70 4.07 -1.43
C SER A 202 -4.39 3.60 -0.01
N TYR A 203 -4.39 2.29 0.19
CA TYR A 203 -3.90 1.67 1.42
C TYR A 203 -2.81 0.66 1.07
N ASP A 204 -1.73 0.72 1.82
CA ASP A 204 -0.57 -0.17 1.72
C ASP A 204 -0.52 -1.05 2.96
N PHE A 205 -0.58 -2.36 2.74
CA PHE A 205 -0.57 -3.39 3.76
C PHE A 205 0.67 -4.25 3.56
N TYR A 206 1.63 -4.13 4.48
CA TYR A 206 2.88 -4.89 4.43
C TYR A 206 2.75 -6.23 5.15
N ALA A 207 3.53 -7.21 4.71
CA ALA A 207 3.70 -8.47 5.44
C ALA A 207 4.32 -8.23 6.83
#